data_AF-A0A0E2D2Y0-F1
#
_entry.id   AF-A0A0E2D2Y0-F1
#
_cell.length_a   1.000
_cell.length_b   1.000
_cell.length_c   1.000
_cell.angle_alpha   90.00
_cell.angle_beta   90.00
_cell.angle_gamma   90.00
#
_symmetry.space_group_name_H-M   'P 1'
#
loop_
_entity.id
_entity.type
_entity.pdbx_description
1 polymer ?
#
loop_
_entity_poly.entity_id
_entity_poly.type
_entity_poly.pdbx_seq_one_letter_code
_entity_poly.pdbx_strand_id
1 'polypeptide(L)'
;MAFNNSLTRTWDRTTPRDGLLLQAEFQRLLDNDNSLKSGIDTNASSITNLTGLVNSLLIPLGGVVEDNFDQLSNSNFLHVNGQSISRVTFSALWNLARRNVAGIVAATDRISCTNHGCVEGQLVKFSFTGGGIAALVNYYVRNPTANDFQISSTDTGPILDLTSSQTGEMITNIEYGFGDGSTTFNIPDRKGIFPRGAGVHGTRAKAAGGNYNGGAIGYAGQDIFQRHYTNFSYNNVFGMIGGAGSYWLGGGGTNAGNSNLQILEPISDGVNGTPRVGNETAPAYVAVKYKVRVQ
;
A
#
# COMPACT_ATOMS: atom_id res chain seq x y z
N MET A 1 -34.53 -3.98 -31.89
CA MET A 1 -35.98 -4.20 -31.67
C MET A 1 -36.15 -4.58 -30.21
N ALA A 2 -37.05 -3.92 -29.47
CA ALA A 2 -37.31 -4.27 -28.07
C ALA A 2 -37.98 -5.64 -27.99
N PHE A 3 -37.66 -6.43 -26.95
CA PHE A 3 -38.34 -7.70 -26.69
C PHE A 3 -39.81 -7.43 -26.37
N ASN A 4 -40.72 -8.11 -27.06
CA ASN A 4 -42.14 -8.01 -26.79
C ASN A 4 -42.57 -9.19 -25.90
N ASN A 5 -43.01 -8.87 -24.69
CA ASN A 5 -43.45 -9.86 -23.70
C ASN A 5 -44.97 -10.11 -23.75
N SER A 6 -45.65 -9.61 -24.78
CA SER A 6 -47.11 -9.63 -24.88
C SER A 6 -47.58 -9.93 -26.31
N LEU A 7 -48.73 -10.58 -26.44
CA LEU A 7 -49.37 -10.76 -27.73
C LEU A 7 -49.93 -9.43 -28.22
N THR A 8 -49.69 -9.09 -29.49
CA THR A 8 -50.25 -7.89 -30.12
C THR A 8 -51.72 -8.06 -30.54
N ARG A 9 -52.22 -9.31 -30.52
CA ARG A 9 -53.58 -9.67 -30.86
C ARG A 9 -54.02 -10.90 -30.08
N THR A 10 -55.29 -10.90 -29.67
CA THR A 10 -55.96 -12.04 -29.08
C THR A 10 -57.01 -12.58 -30.05
N TRP A 11 -57.07 -13.90 -30.22
CA TRP A 11 -58.09 -14.58 -31.03
C TRP A 11 -59.11 -15.26 -30.12
N ASP A 12 -60.38 -14.97 -30.33
CA ASP A 12 -61.49 -15.52 -29.56
C ASP A 12 -62.50 -16.21 -30.47
N ARG A 13 -63.63 -16.69 -29.90
CA ARG A 13 -64.70 -17.38 -30.64
C ARG A 13 -65.44 -16.48 -31.66
N THR A 14 -65.17 -15.18 -31.70
CA THR A 14 -65.72 -14.25 -32.70
C THR A 14 -64.88 -14.24 -33.99
N THR A 15 -63.72 -14.88 -33.97
CA THR A 15 -62.89 -15.13 -35.16
C THR A 15 -63.23 -16.50 -35.79
N PRO A 16 -63.00 -16.72 -37.11
CA PRO A 16 -63.35 -17.97 -37.80
C PRO A 16 -62.81 -19.22 -37.07
N ARG A 17 -63.48 -20.37 -37.25
CA ARG A 17 -63.45 -21.67 -36.49
C ARG A 17 -62.16 -22.12 -35.77
N ASP A 18 -61.00 -21.56 -36.06
CA ASP A 18 -59.69 -21.95 -35.54
C ASP A 18 -59.04 -20.92 -34.60
N GLY A 19 -59.70 -19.78 -34.32
CA GLY A 19 -59.15 -18.70 -33.49
C GLY A 19 -58.67 -19.12 -32.11
N LEU A 20 -59.37 -20.04 -31.45
CA LEU A 20 -58.98 -20.55 -30.14
C LEU A 20 -57.71 -21.43 -30.19
N LEU A 21 -57.53 -22.21 -31.25
CA LEU A 21 -56.33 -23.04 -31.44
C LEU A 21 -55.12 -22.15 -31.71
N LEU A 22 -55.30 -21.14 -32.56
CA LEU A 22 -54.28 -20.13 -32.82
C LEU A 22 -53.90 -19.38 -31.54
N GLN A 23 -54.89 -18.94 -30.75
CA GLN A 23 -54.63 -18.29 -29.46
C GLN A 23 -53.81 -19.16 -28.52
N ALA A 24 -54.15 -20.45 -28.41
CA ALA A 24 -53.44 -21.38 -27.54
C ALA A 24 -51.99 -21.57 -28.00
N GLU A 25 -51.75 -21.74 -29.30
CA GLU A 25 -50.41 -21.94 -29.84
C GLU A 25 -49.55 -20.68 -29.73
N PHE A 26 -50.09 -19.49 -30.05
CA PHE A 26 -49.36 -18.24 -29.89
C PHE A 26 -49.05 -17.92 -28.42
N GLN A 27 -49.93 -18.28 -27.49
CA GLN A 27 -49.65 -18.15 -26.06
C GLN A 27 -48.51 -19.09 -25.65
N ARG A 28 -48.53 -20.35 -26.12
CA ARG A 28 -47.45 -21.33 -25.85
C ARG A 28 -46.10 -20.83 -26.36
N LEU A 29 -46.06 -20.25 -27.56
CA LEU A 29 -44.85 -19.66 -28.14
C LEU A 29 -44.39 -18.44 -27.33
N LEU A 30 -45.31 -17.54 -26.94
CA LEU A 30 -44.97 -16.40 -26.10
C LEU A 30 -44.40 -16.83 -24.74
N ASP A 31 -45.00 -17.82 -24.10
CA ASP A 31 -44.52 -18.36 -22.83
C ASP A 31 -43.13 -18.97 -22.99
N ASN A 32 -42.87 -19.68 -24.10
CA ASN A 32 -41.56 -20.20 -24.43
C ASN A 32 -40.53 -19.08 -24.65
N ASP A 33 -40.88 -18.04 -25.41
CA ASP A 33 -40.01 -16.90 -25.70
C ASP A 33 -39.70 -16.10 -24.43
N ASN A 34 -40.69 -15.90 -23.55
CA ASN A 34 -40.50 -15.27 -22.24
C ASN A 34 -39.57 -16.10 -21.36
N SER A 35 -39.71 -17.43 -21.34
CA SER A 35 -38.83 -18.33 -20.61
C SER A 35 -37.38 -18.26 -21.13
N LEU A 36 -37.21 -18.31 -22.45
CA LEU A 36 -35.89 -18.19 -23.10
C LEU A 36 -35.25 -16.84 -22.80
N LYS A 37 -36.00 -15.75 -22.90
CA LYS A 37 -35.53 -14.39 -22.57
C LYS A 37 -35.07 -14.29 -21.12
N SER A 38 -35.86 -14.81 -20.18
CA SER A 38 -35.48 -14.85 -18.76
C SER A 38 -34.20 -15.65 -18.53
N GLY A 39 -34.03 -16.78 -19.21
CA GLY A 39 -32.82 -17.58 -19.16
C GLY A 39 -31.61 -16.85 -19.72
N ILE A 40 -31.74 -16.19 -20.88
CA ILE A 40 -30.69 -15.38 -21.50
C ILE A 40 -30.27 -14.23 -20.59
N ASP A 41 -31.22 -13.48 -20.00
CA ASP A 41 -30.93 -12.36 -19.12
C ASP A 41 -30.16 -12.80 -17.86
N THR A 42 -30.55 -13.95 -17.30
CA THR A 42 -29.89 -14.56 -16.14
C THR A 42 -28.47 -15.02 -16.50
N ASN A 43 -28.30 -15.66 -17.65
CA ASN A 43 -27.00 -16.09 -18.14
C ASN A 43 -26.08 -14.89 -18.45
N ALA A 44 -26.60 -13.83 -19.09
CA ALA A 44 -25.84 -12.62 -19.36
C ALA A 44 -25.35 -11.93 -18.07
N SER A 45 -26.21 -11.88 -17.06
CA SER A 45 -25.86 -11.37 -15.72
C SER A 45 -24.79 -12.25 -15.08
N SER A 46 -24.94 -13.57 -15.16
CA SER A 46 -23.99 -14.55 -14.60
C SER A 46 -22.63 -14.46 -15.28
N ILE A 47 -22.58 -14.35 -16.61
CA ILE A 47 -21.34 -14.18 -17.39
C ILE A 47 -20.65 -12.87 -17.04
N THR A 48 -21.41 -11.77 -16.87
CA THR A 48 -20.86 -10.47 -16.46
C THR A 48 -20.23 -10.56 -15.07
N ASN A 49 -20.92 -11.19 -14.12
CA ASN A 49 -20.42 -11.40 -12.76
C ASN A 49 -19.18 -12.32 -12.74
N LEU A 50 -19.20 -13.41 -13.50
CA LEU A 50 -18.06 -14.32 -13.63
C LEU A 50 -16.84 -13.62 -14.25
N THR A 51 -17.05 -12.80 -15.28
CA THR A 51 -15.98 -12.02 -15.91
C THR A 51 -15.36 -11.04 -14.90
N GLY A 52 -16.19 -10.35 -14.11
CA GLY A 52 -15.71 -9.49 -13.02
C GLY A 52 -14.94 -10.26 -11.95
N LEU A 53 -15.43 -11.44 -11.56
CA LEU A 53 -14.77 -12.31 -10.58
C LEU A 53 -13.42 -12.81 -11.09
N VAL A 54 -13.36 -13.32 -12.33
CA VAL A 54 -12.12 -13.82 -12.95
C VAL A 54 -11.07 -12.72 -13.04
N ASN A 55 -11.45 -11.52 -13.45
CA ASN A 55 -10.53 -10.38 -13.51
C ASN A 55 -10.02 -9.99 -12.13
N SER A 56 -10.85 -10.09 -11.08
CA SER A 56 -10.40 -9.88 -9.70
C SER A 56 -9.49 -11.00 -9.19
N LEU A 57 -9.68 -12.25 -9.68
CA LEU A 57 -8.90 -13.41 -9.26
C LEU A 57 -7.43 -13.37 -9.68
N LEU A 58 -7.09 -12.61 -10.71
CA LEU A 58 -5.70 -12.48 -11.20
C LEU A 58 -4.77 -11.75 -10.22
N ILE A 59 -5.32 -10.88 -9.38
CA ILE A 59 -4.56 -10.16 -8.37
C ILE A 59 -4.72 -10.93 -7.07
N PRO A 60 -3.69 -11.47 -6.39
CA PRO A 60 -3.90 -12.21 -5.15
C PRO A 60 -4.49 -11.33 -4.02
N LEU A 61 -5.11 -11.95 -3.00
CA LEU A 61 -5.58 -11.24 -1.80
C LEU A 61 -4.42 -10.45 -1.17
N GLY A 62 -4.68 -9.20 -0.80
CA GLY A 62 -3.66 -8.26 -0.31
C GLY A 62 -2.81 -7.63 -1.41
N GLY A 63 -2.96 -8.05 -2.66
CA GLY A 63 -2.32 -7.42 -3.82
C GLY A 63 -2.84 -5.99 -4.02
N VAL A 64 -1.94 -5.07 -4.35
CA VAL A 64 -2.25 -3.66 -4.58
C VAL A 64 -2.04 -3.33 -6.06
N VAL A 65 -3.00 -2.62 -6.65
CA VAL A 65 -2.99 -2.23 -8.06
C VAL A 65 -3.41 -0.76 -8.20
N GLU A 66 -2.92 -0.11 -9.24
CA GLU A 66 -3.38 1.22 -9.63
C GLU A 66 -4.78 1.15 -10.27
N ASP A 67 -5.66 2.08 -9.89
CA ASP A 67 -7.02 2.18 -10.41
C ASP A 67 -7.47 3.65 -10.46
N ASN A 68 -6.85 4.43 -11.34
CA ASN A 68 -7.07 5.87 -11.43
C ASN A 68 -8.52 6.25 -11.80
N PHE A 69 -9.20 5.37 -12.54
CA PHE A 69 -10.58 5.56 -13.01
C PHE A 69 -11.63 4.83 -12.14
N ASP A 70 -11.23 4.27 -10.99
CA ASP A 70 -12.13 3.58 -10.06
C ASP A 70 -12.96 2.45 -10.72
N GLN A 71 -12.36 1.69 -11.63
CA GLN A 71 -13.03 0.62 -12.38
C GLN A 71 -13.13 -0.70 -11.60
N LEU A 72 -12.27 -0.90 -10.60
CA LEU A 72 -12.30 -2.11 -9.79
C LEU A 72 -13.45 -2.08 -8.78
N SER A 73 -14.21 -3.17 -8.71
CA SER A 73 -15.37 -3.31 -7.82
C SER A 73 -15.01 -3.10 -6.35
N ASN A 74 -15.76 -2.23 -5.68
CA ASN A 74 -15.63 -1.97 -4.25
C ASN A 74 -15.94 -3.19 -3.35
N SER A 75 -16.55 -4.24 -3.90
CA SER A 75 -16.75 -5.51 -3.18
C SER A 75 -15.44 -6.29 -3.02
N ASN A 76 -14.53 -6.17 -3.99
CA ASN A 76 -13.30 -6.97 -4.05
C ASN A 76 -12.05 -6.12 -3.84
N PHE A 77 -12.15 -4.80 -4.03
CA PHE A 77 -11.03 -3.88 -3.97
C PHE A 77 -11.39 -2.63 -3.18
N LEU A 78 -10.53 -2.23 -2.25
CA LEU A 78 -10.72 -1.02 -1.44
C LEU A 78 -9.51 -0.09 -1.53
N HIS A 79 -9.74 1.20 -1.40
CA HIS A 79 -8.66 2.20 -1.42
C HIS A 79 -7.62 1.95 -0.34
N VAL A 80 -6.34 2.08 -0.70
CA VAL A 80 -5.21 1.88 0.22
C VAL A 80 -4.95 3.14 1.04
N ASN A 81 -5.91 3.48 1.91
CA ASN A 81 -5.98 4.75 2.62
C ASN A 81 -6.02 4.62 4.15
N GLY A 82 -5.73 3.44 4.71
CA GLY A 82 -5.74 3.21 6.16
C GLY A 82 -7.12 2.93 6.78
N GLN A 83 -8.18 2.84 5.97
CA GLN A 83 -9.54 2.60 6.47
C GLN A 83 -9.66 1.30 7.27
N SER A 84 -10.55 1.30 8.26
CA SER A 84 -10.91 0.12 9.02
C SER A 84 -12.04 -0.65 8.33
N ILE A 85 -11.87 -1.95 8.16
CA ILE A 85 -12.82 -2.83 7.44
C ILE A 85 -13.21 -4.04 8.30
N SER A 86 -14.38 -4.61 8.02
CA SER A 86 -14.94 -5.73 8.81
C SER A 86 -14.10 -7.01 8.70
N ARG A 87 -13.72 -7.59 9.84
CA ARG A 87 -13.06 -8.91 9.90
C ARG A 87 -13.98 -10.05 9.45
N VAL A 88 -15.29 -9.89 9.64
CA VAL A 88 -16.28 -10.91 9.24
C VAL A 88 -16.46 -10.91 7.72
N THR A 89 -16.63 -9.72 7.13
CA THR A 89 -16.83 -9.56 5.69
C THR A 89 -15.57 -9.95 4.91
N PHE A 90 -14.40 -9.52 5.37
CA PHE A 90 -13.12 -9.74 4.69
C PHE A 90 -12.24 -10.76 5.43
N SER A 91 -12.87 -11.85 5.88
CA SER A 91 -12.24 -12.87 6.74
C SER A 91 -11.06 -13.58 6.07
N ALA A 92 -11.10 -13.81 4.76
CA ALA A 92 -10.01 -14.44 4.02
C ALA A 92 -8.73 -13.60 4.08
N LEU A 93 -8.83 -12.29 3.83
CA LEU A 93 -7.70 -11.37 3.94
C LEU A 93 -7.23 -11.23 5.39
N TRP A 94 -8.16 -11.11 6.35
CA TRP A 94 -7.81 -11.05 7.76
C TRP A 94 -6.99 -12.28 8.19
N ASN A 95 -7.45 -13.49 7.84
CA ASN A 95 -6.77 -14.74 8.15
C ASN A 95 -5.39 -14.86 7.48
N LEU A 96 -5.17 -14.19 6.35
CA LEU A 96 -3.85 -14.13 5.72
C LEU A 96 -2.87 -13.28 6.54
N ALA A 97 -3.32 -12.13 7.04
CA ALA A 97 -2.49 -11.15 7.76
C ALA A 97 -2.25 -11.50 9.25
N ARG A 98 -3.17 -12.22 9.90
CA ARG A 98 -3.16 -12.48 11.34
C ARG A 98 -2.73 -13.91 11.73
N ARG A 99 -2.14 -14.06 12.92
CA ARG A 99 -1.88 -15.35 13.58
C ARG A 99 -2.27 -15.29 15.06
N ASN A 100 -2.45 -16.46 15.68
CA ASN A 100 -2.73 -16.56 17.11
C ASN A 100 -1.46 -16.89 17.88
N VAL A 101 -1.16 -16.09 18.88
CA VAL A 101 -0.11 -16.35 19.86
C VAL A 101 -0.71 -17.19 20.99
N ALA A 102 -0.19 -18.41 21.14
CA ALA A 102 -0.67 -19.38 22.13
C ALA A 102 -0.05 -19.17 23.51
N GLY A 103 1.07 -18.44 23.61
CA GLY A 103 1.77 -18.20 24.85
C GLY A 103 3.16 -17.61 24.62
N ILE A 104 3.78 -17.18 25.70
CA ILE A 104 5.20 -16.81 25.72
C ILE A 104 5.93 -17.70 26.73
N VAL A 105 7.07 -18.24 26.31
CA VAL A 105 7.97 -19.05 27.13
C VAL A 105 9.12 -18.18 27.60
N ALA A 106 8.90 -17.50 28.74
CA ALA A 106 9.81 -16.51 29.31
C ALA A 106 11.26 -17.04 29.49
N ALA A 107 11.43 -18.30 29.90
CA ALA A 107 12.76 -18.89 30.11
C ALA A 107 13.64 -18.97 28.84
N THR A 108 13.05 -18.78 27.65
CA THR A 108 13.75 -18.87 26.36
C THR A 108 13.43 -17.68 25.44
N ASP A 109 12.66 -16.71 25.93
CA ASP A 109 12.18 -15.57 25.14
C ASP A 109 11.40 -15.95 23.88
N ARG A 110 10.75 -17.11 23.87
CA ARG A 110 10.06 -17.62 22.68
C ARG A 110 8.56 -17.36 22.72
N ILE A 111 8.05 -16.83 21.63
CA ILE A 111 6.63 -16.63 21.36
C ILE A 111 6.11 -17.87 20.64
N SER A 112 5.17 -18.57 21.27
CA SER A 112 4.55 -19.77 20.70
C SER A 112 3.46 -19.39 19.71
N CYS A 113 3.65 -19.73 18.43
CA CYS A 113 2.71 -19.46 17.35
C CYS A 113 2.82 -20.53 16.26
N THR A 114 1.98 -21.55 16.32
CA THR A 114 2.02 -22.68 15.39
C THR A 114 1.81 -22.24 13.93
N ASN A 115 2.67 -22.74 13.03
CA ASN A 115 2.60 -22.47 11.59
C ASN A 115 2.51 -20.98 11.25
N HIS A 116 3.33 -20.16 11.94
CA HIS A 116 3.29 -18.71 11.75
C HIS A 116 3.74 -18.27 10.35
N GLY A 117 4.66 -19.01 9.72
CA GLY A 117 5.22 -18.69 8.39
C GLY A 117 6.20 -17.52 8.37
N CYS A 118 6.44 -16.87 9.52
CA CYS A 118 7.45 -15.83 9.70
C CYS A 118 8.88 -16.26 9.32
N VAL A 119 9.65 -15.31 8.78
CA VAL A 119 11.08 -15.45 8.46
C VAL A 119 11.95 -14.50 9.29
N GLU A 120 13.26 -14.75 9.33
CA GLU A 120 14.23 -13.90 10.03
C GLU A 120 14.16 -12.46 9.52
N GLY A 121 14.15 -11.48 10.43
CA GLY A 121 14.08 -10.05 10.12
C GLY A 121 12.70 -9.57 9.69
N GLN A 122 11.67 -10.43 9.67
CA GLN A 122 10.31 -9.99 9.34
C GLN A 122 9.73 -9.10 10.43
N LEU A 123 8.98 -8.06 10.02
CA LEU A 123 8.24 -7.20 10.94
C LEU A 123 6.92 -7.83 11.37
N VAL A 124 6.65 -7.78 12.67
CA VAL A 124 5.39 -8.24 13.29
C VAL A 124 4.88 -7.20 14.29
N LYS A 125 3.58 -7.27 14.60
CA LYS A 125 2.91 -6.40 15.57
C LYS A 125 1.92 -7.22 16.40
N PHE A 126 1.81 -6.93 17.70
CA PHE A 126 0.94 -7.66 18.62
C PHE A 126 -0.27 -6.83 19.06
N SER A 127 -1.38 -7.51 19.34
CA SER A 127 -2.62 -6.89 19.82
C SER A 127 -2.62 -6.62 21.33
N PHE A 128 -1.62 -7.11 22.06
CA PHE A 128 -1.60 -7.14 23.52
C PHE A 128 -0.32 -6.52 24.08
N THR A 129 -0.41 -6.07 25.33
CA THR A 129 0.70 -5.56 26.13
C THR A 129 0.91 -6.47 27.33
N GLY A 130 2.16 -6.79 27.64
CA GLY A 130 2.55 -7.66 28.74
C GLY A 130 3.73 -8.57 28.36
N GLY A 131 4.40 -9.15 29.35
CA GLY A 131 5.51 -10.08 29.12
C GLY A 131 6.69 -9.48 28.34
N GLY A 132 6.93 -8.17 28.46
CA GLY A 132 7.95 -7.45 27.70
C GLY A 132 7.49 -6.90 26.34
N ILE A 133 6.27 -7.25 25.90
CA ILE A 133 5.68 -6.78 24.64
C ILE A 133 4.78 -5.56 24.90
N ALA A 134 4.87 -4.57 24.02
CA ALA A 134 3.94 -3.44 23.94
C ALA A 134 3.05 -3.61 22.71
N ALA A 135 1.73 -3.46 22.90
CA ALA A 135 0.77 -3.53 21.79
C ALA A 135 1.08 -2.47 20.73
N LEU A 136 0.77 -2.80 19.48
CA LEU A 136 0.91 -1.91 18.32
C LEU A 136 2.34 -1.45 17.97
N VAL A 137 3.34 -1.90 18.72
CA VAL A 137 4.76 -1.68 18.41
C VAL A 137 5.24 -2.71 17.39
N ASN A 138 6.10 -2.26 16.48
CA ASN A 138 6.73 -3.11 15.47
C ASN A 138 7.94 -3.83 16.08
N TYR A 139 8.00 -5.13 15.89
CA TYR A 139 9.12 -5.98 16.31
C TYR A 139 9.67 -6.78 15.13
N TYR A 140 10.96 -7.11 15.19
CA TYR A 140 11.62 -7.96 14.21
C TYR A 140 11.66 -9.40 14.71
N VAL A 141 11.22 -10.34 13.87
CA VAL A 141 11.28 -11.78 14.12
C VAL A 141 12.73 -12.25 14.09
N ARG A 142 13.13 -12.98 15.12
CA ARG A 142 14.46 -13.58 15.29
C ARG A 142 14.35 -15.07 15.57
N ASN A 143 15.28 -15.85 15.05
CA ASN A 143 15.40 -17.29 15.27
C ASN A 143 14.06 -18.05 15.10
N PRO A 144 13.33 -17.87 13.99
CA PRO A 144 12.05 -18.55 13.77
C PRO A 144 12.25 -20.05 13.55
N THR A 145 11.33 -20.84 14.10
CA THR A 145 11.09 -22.23 13.70
C THR A 145 9.78 -22.32 12.93
N ALA A 146 9.19 -23.51 12.80
CA ALA A 146 7.84 -23.64 12.25
C ALA A 146 6.75 -23.13 13.22
N ASN A 147 7.01 -23.14 14.54
CA ASN A 147 5.97 -23.01 15.56
C ASN A 147 6.27 -21.97 16.65
N ASP A 148 7.45 -21.36 16.62
CA ASP A 148 7.83 -20.34 17.58
C ASP A 148 8.96 -19.46 17.04
N PHE A 149 9.14 -18.30 17.65
CA PHE A 149 10.19 -17.36 17.30
C PHE A 149 10.52 -16.48 18.50
N GLN A 150 11.66 -15.79 18.43
CA GLN A 150 12.04 -14.72 19.35
C GLN A 150 11.84 -13.37 18.65
N ILE A 151 11.91 -12.26 19.39
CA ILE A 151 11.75 -10.93 18.80
C ILE A 151 12.87 -9.98 19.21
N SER A 152 13.08 -8.93 18.42
CA SER A 152 13.95 -7.81 18.72
C SER A 152 13.29 -6.48 18.38
N SER A 153 13.75 -5.39 19.00
CA SER A 153 13.33 -4.02 18.68
C SER A 153 14.00 -3.47 17.41
N THR A 154 15.08 -4.10 16.93
CA THR A 154 15.76 -3.72 15.69
C THR A 154 16.07 -4.94 14.83
N ASP A 155 16.27 -4.73 13.53
CA ASP A 155 16.41 -5.78 12.51
C ASP A 155 17.49 -6.83 12.86
N THR A 156 18.61 -6.37 13.41
CA THR A 156 19.74 -7.23 13.82
C THR A 156 20.06 -7.11 15.32
N GLY A 157 19.13 -6.57 16.11
CA GLY A 157 19.32 -6.28 17.53
C GLY A 157 19.35 -7.50 18.44
N PRO A 158 19.61 -7.28 19.75
CA PRO A 158 19.54 -8.33 20.76
C PRO A 158 18.12 -8.87 20.89
N ILE A 159 18.00 -10.11 21.35
CA ILE A 159 16.70 -10.70 21.69
C ILE A 159 16.06 -9.90 22.82
N LEU A 160 14.76 -9.62 22.68
CA LEU A 160 13.97 -8.96 23.71
C LEU A 160 13.71 -9.94 24.85
N ASP A 161 13.98 -9.49 26.08
CA ASP A 161 13.68 -10.24 27.30
C ASP A 161 12.16 -10.31 27.53
N LEU A 162 11.61 -11.53 27.53
CA LEU A 162 10.18 -11.77 27.71
C LEU A 162 9.91 -12.33 29.10
N THR A 163 9.05 -11.65 29.85
CA THR A 163 8.99 -11.84 31.32
C THR A 163 7.77 -12.64 31.82
N SER A 164 6.75 -12.82 30.99
CA SER A 164 5.53 -13.57 31.37
C SER A 164 4.76 -14.05 30.14
N SER A 165 4.00 -15.14 30.28
CA SER A 165 3.15 -15.65 29.21
C SER A 165 2.05 -14.65 28.85
N GLN A 166 1.80 -14.48 27.55
CA GLN A 166 0.69 -13.70 27.01
C GLN A 166 0.05 -14.46 25.85
N THR A 167 -1.24 -14.26 25.66
CA THR A 167 -2.00 -14.81 24.54
C THR A 167 -2.70 -13.69 23.79
N GLY A 168 -2.87 -13.84 22.48
CA GLY A 168 -3.59 -12.87 21.69
C GLY A 168 -3.34 -13.04 20.19
N GLU A 169 -3.48 -11.95 19.46
CA GLU A 169 -3.28 -11.94 18.02
C GLU A 169 -1.97 -11.22 17.65
N MET A 170 -1.37 -11.67 16.56
CA MET A 170 -0.25 -10.98 15.91
C MET A 170 -0.57 -10.75 14.44
N ILE A 171 -0.06 -9.67 13.88
CA ILE A 171 -0.09 -9.38 12.45
C ILE A 171 1.32 -9.60 11.88
N THR A 172 1.40 -10.35 10.78
CA THR A 172 2.66 -10.71 10.10
C THR A 172 3.03 -9.76 8.95
N ASN A 173 2.09 -8.92 8.52
CA ASN A 173 2.36 -7.81 7.60
C ASN A 173 1.90 -6.51 8.27
N ILE A 174 2.85 -5.75 8.80
CA ILE A 174 2.57 -4.59 9.65
C ILE A 174 1.96 -3.39 8.91
N GLU A 175 1.82 -3.45 7.58
CA GLU A 175 0.99 -2.49 6.84
C GLU A 175 -0.49 -2.60 7.24
N TYR A 176 -0.92 -3.77 7.73
CA TYR A 176 -2.24 -3.96 8.32
C TYR A 176 -2.24 -3.60 9.82
N GLY A 177 -3.41 -3.22 10.33
CA GLY A 177 -3.62 -2.87 11.73
C GLY A 177 -4.76 -3.66 12.37
N PHE A 178 -4.82 -3.64 13.70
CA PHE A 178 -5.84 -4.36 14.47
C PHE A 178 -7.22 -3.70 14.46
N GLY A 179 -7.39 -2.53 13.84
CA GLY A 179 -8.66 -1.80 13.82
C GLY A 179 -9.09 -1.39 15.23
N ASP A 180 -10.36 -1.64 15.54
CA ASP A 180 -10.96 -1.52 16.88
C ASP A 180 -10.48 -2.60 17.87
N GLY A 181 -9.61 -3.52 17.45
CA GLY A 181 -9.10 -4.62 18.27
C GLY A 181 -10.06 -5.81 18.39
N SER A 182 -11.21 -5.80 17.71
CA SER A 182 -12.23 -6.85 17.86
C SER A 182 -12.95 -7.19 16.55
N THR A 183 -13.68 -6.24 15.96
CA THR A 183 -14.58 -6.52 14.82
C THR A 183 -14.01 -6.05 13.48
N THR A 184 -12.98 -5.21 13.50
CA THR A 184 -12.40 -4.58 12.32
C THR A 184 -10.88 -4.71 12.26
N PHE A 185 -10.30 -4.45 11.09
CA PHE A 185 -8.86 -4.35 10.88
C PHE A 185 -8.55 -3.24 9.87
N ASN A 186 -7.38 -2.61 10.01
CA ASN A 186 -6.97 -1.57 9.06
C ASN A 186 -6.27 -2.21 7.86
N ILE A 187 -6.62 -1.74 6.66
CA ILE A 187 -5.83 -2.01 5.45
C ILE A 187 -4.68 -1.00 5.32
N PRO A 188 -3.70 -1.23 4.43
CA PRO A 188 -2.56 -0.34 4.30
C PRO A 188 -2.96 1.09 3.96
N ASP A 189 -2.11 2.04 4.36
CA ASP A 189 -2.15 3.42 3.91
C ASP A 189 -0.91 3.71 3.06
N ARG A 190 -1.12 3.97 1.76
CA ARG A 190 -0.05 4.27 0.81
C ARG A 190 -0.19 5.66 0.20
N LYS A 191 -0.99 6.54 0.81
CA LYS A 191 -1.14 7.92 0.34
C LYS A 191 0.18 8.68 0.54
N GLY A 192 0.64 9.37 -0.52
CA GLY A 192 1.80 10.27 -0.45
C GLY A 192 3.16 9.60 -0.29
N ILE A 193 3.25 8.26 -0.29
CA ILE A 193 4.51 7.53 -0.14
C ILE A 193 4.77 6.67 -1.37
N PHE A 194 6.05 6.50 -1.72
CA PHE A 194 6.46 5.62 -2.81
C PHE A 194 6.75 4.20 -2.29
N PRO A 195 6.37 3.15 -3.04
CA PRO A 195 6.75 1.79 -2.70
C PRO A 195 8.23 1.56 -3.02
N ARG A 196 8.92 0.82 -2.13
CA ARG A 196 10.27 0.28 -2.36
C ARG A 196 10.23 -1.23 -2.21
N GLY A 197 10.93 -1.95 -3.07
CA GLY A 197 11.07 -3.40 -2.94
C GLY A 197 11.73 -3.75 -1.60
N ALA A 198 11.13 -4.68 -0.86
CA ALA A 198 11.65 -5.15 0.43
C ALA A 198 12.95 -5.96 0.25
N GLY A 199 13.76 -5.98 1.32
CA GLY A 199 15.00 -6.73 1.41
C GLY A 199 16.23 -6.02 0.85
N VAL A 200 17.37 -6.71 0.95
CA VAL A 200 18.66 -6.26 0.43
C VAL A 200 18.83 -6.76 -1.00
N HIS A 201 19.15 -5.87 -1.92
CA HIS A 201 19.44 -6.23 -3.30
C HIS A 201 20.67 -7.14 -3.37
N GLY A 202 20.68 -8.14 -4.25
CA GLY A 202 21.77 -9.12 -4.33
C GLY A 202 23.16 -8.55 -4.69
N THR A 203 23.23 -7.63 -5.67
CA THR A 203 24.53 -7.16 -6.19
C THR A 203 24.66 -5.65 -6.44
N ARG A 204 23.56 -4.89 -6.45
CA ARG A 204 23.59 -3.46 -6.78
C ARG A 204 23.99 -2.64 -5.56
N ALA A 205 25.18 -2.06 -5.63
CA ALA A 205 25.69 -1.16 -4.62
C ALA A 205 25.05 0.23 -4.70
N LYS A 206 24.83 0.85 -3.54
CA LYS A 206 24.46 2.27 -3.42
C LYS A 206 25.72 3.15 -3.37
N ALA A 207 25.54 4.47 -3.50
CA ALA A 207 26.63 5.44 -3.60
C ALA A 207 27.69 5.34 -2.48
N ALA A 208 27.26 5.06 -1.24
CA ALA A 208 28.15 4.92 -0.09
C ALA A 208 28.76 3.50 0.08
N GLY A 209 28.60 2.61 -0.91
CA GLY A 209 28.93 1.19 -0.79
C GLY A 209 27.85 0.37 -0.07
N GLY A 210 27.97 -0.96 -0.16
CA GLY A 210 26.93 -1.91 0.25
C GLY A 210 25.70 -1.86 -0.65
N ASN A 211 24.82 -2.85 -0.56
CA ASN A 211 23.69 -2.96 -1.48
C ASN A 211 22.48 -2.10 -1.06
N TYR A 212 21.62 -1.80 -2.03
CA TYR A 212 20.31 -1.19 -1.75
C TYR A 212 19.52 -2.08 -0.78
N ASN A 213 18.90 -1.46 0.22
CA ASN A 213 18.08 -2.16 1.22
C ASN A 213 16.73 -1.44 1.36
N GLY A 214 15.64 -2.16 1.16
CA GLY A 214 14.27 -1.68 1.38
C GLY A 214 13.72 -1.94 2.78
N GLY A 215 14.43 -2.70 3.61
CA GLY A 215 13.94 -3.19 4.89
C GLY A 215 12.96 -4.36 4.73
N ALA A 216 12.39 -4.82 5.84
CA ALA A 216 11.37 -5.86 5.82
C ALA A 216 10.05 -5.36 5.18
N ILE A 217 9.15 -6.28 4.84
CA ILE A 217 7.82 -5.93 4.34
C ILE A 217 7.10 -5.04 5.36
N GLY A 218 6.54 -3.92 4.89
CA GLY A 218 5.88 -2.91 5.72
C GLY A 218 6.80 -1.92 6.43
N TYR A 219 8.12 -1.97 6.19
CA TYR A 219 9.07 -0.99 6.74
C TYR A 219 8.75 0.43 6.25
N ALA A 220 8.55 1.35 7.19
CA ALA A 220 8.24 2.76 6.93
C ALA A 220 9.52 3.62 6.92
N GLY A 221 10.17 3.71 5.76
CA GLY A 221 11.31 4.59 5.55
C GLY A 221 10.91 6.06 5.51
N GLN A 222 11.80 6.94 5.98
CA GLN A 222 11.66 8.40 5.85
C GLN A 222 12.37 8.89 4.58
N ASP A 223 12.08 10.12 4.14
CA ASP A 223 12.88 10.79 3.13
C ASP A 223 14.30 11.05 3.66
N ILE A 224 15.29 10.95 2.78
CA ILE A 224 16.71 11.04 3.15
C ILE A 224 17.45 11.79 2.05
N PHE A 225 18.20 12.81 2.44
CA PHE A 225 19.19 13.45 1.58
C PHE A 225 20.56 12.80 1.78
N GLN A 226 21.33 12.61 0.70
CA GLN A 226 22.67 12.07 0.81
C GLN A 226 23.58 13.05 1.57
N ARG A 227 24.39 12.54 2.50
CA ARG A 227 25.35 13.39 3.21
C ARG A 227 26.20 14.16 2.20
N HIS A 228 26.17 15.48 2.30
CA HIS A 228 26.95 16.39 1.50
C HIS A 228 27.60 17.42 2.41
N TYR A 229 28.76 17.92 2.01
CA TYR A 229 29.41 19.04 2.68
C TYR A 229 29.99 19.96 1.61
N THR A 230 29.89 21.25 1.88
CA THR A 230 30.58 22.30 1.15
C THR A 230 31.66 22.83 2.08
N ASN A 231 32.91 22.78 1.63
CA ASN A 231 34.01 23.40 2.35
C ASN A 231 34.42 24.67 1.61
N PHE A 232 34.50 25.76 2.35
CA PHE A 232 35.07 27.01 1.88
C PHE A 232 36.29 27.32 2.73
N SER A 233 37.49 27.23 2.14
CA SER A 233 38.74 27.54 2.82
C SER A 233 39.38 28.75 2.13
N TYR A 234 39.54 29.85 2.87
CA TYR A 234 40.25 31.04 2.41
C TYR A 234 41.54 31.21 3.21
N ASN A 235 42.67 31.35 2.52
CA ASN A 235 44.01 31.39 3.12
C ASN A 235 44.46 32.81 3.54
N ASN A 236 43.58 33.81 3.53
CA ASN A 236 43.92 35.18 3.90
C ASN A 236 42.70 35.93 4.49
N VAL A 237 42.82 36.39 5.74
CA VAL A 237 41.75 37.07 6.52
C VAL A 237 41.59 38.55 6.08
N PHE A 238 42.47 39.04 5.22
CA PHE A 238 42.50 40.41 4.70
C PHE A 238 42.44 40.39 3.16
N GLY A 239 41.24 40.42 2.60
CA GLY A 239 40.99 40.39 1.16
C GLY A 239 40.83 41.80 0.56
N MET A 240 41.24 41.99 -0.70
CA MET A 240 41.05 43.25 -1.42
C MET A 240 39.57 43.43 -1.77
N ILE A 241 38.90 44.44 -1.18
CA ILE A 241 37.45 44.69 -1.32
C ILE A 241 37.19 45.55 -2.57
N GLY A 242 37.58 45.02 -3.73
CA GLY A 242 37.41 45.67 -5.03
C GLY A 242 38.69 46.33 -5.56
N GLY A 243 38.79 46.34 -6.89
CA GLY A 243 39.75 47.14 -7.67
C GLY A 243 39.05 48.34 -8.33
N ALA A 244 39.82 49.15 -9.06
CA ALA A 244 39.34 50.36 -9.72
C ALA A 244 38.01 50.13 -10.48
N GLY A 245 36.94 50.82 -10.04
CA GLY A 245 35.61 50.73 -10.64
C GLY A 245 34.58 49.87 -9.90
N SER A 246 34.84 49.43 -8.66
CA SER A 246 33.84 48.70 -7.86
C SER A 246 32.67 49.60 -7.44
N TYR A 247 31.47 49.02 -7.25
CA TYR A 247 30.23 49.72 -6.90
C TYR A 247 30.31 50.57 -5.60
N TRP A 248 31.35 50.35 -4.79
CA TRP A 248 31.56 50.97 -3.47
C TRP A 248 32.77 51.93 -3.43
N LEU A 249 33.51 52.12 -4.53
CA LEU A 249 34.74 52.94 -4.57
C LEU A 249 34.77 53.86 -5.79
N GLY A 250 35.14 55.13 -5.58
CA GLY A 250 35.45 56.07 -6.66
C GLY A 250 36.69 55.64 -7.46
N GLY A 251 36.77 56.05 -8.73
CA GLY A 251 37.85 55.68 -9.64
C GLY A 251 39.24 55.96 -9.05
N GLY A 252 40.06 54.91 -8.93
CA GLY A 252 41.44 54.98 -8.42
C GLY A 252 41.66 54.51 -6.98
N GLY A 253 40.64 54.13 -6.22
CA GLY A 253 40.77 53.63 -4.84
C GLY A 253 41.06 52.12 -4.73
N THR A 254 41.88 51.71 -3.75
CA THR A 254 42.01 50.31 -3.27
C THR A 254 41.59 50.28 -1.81
N ASN A 255 40.73 49.32 -1.43
CA ASN A 255 40.30 49.13 -0.04
C ASN A 255 40.59 47.68 0.38
N ALA A 256 40.97 47.48 1.64
CA ALA A 256 41.24 46.16 2.20
C ALA A 256 40.62 46.08 3.59
N GLY A 257 39.90 44.99 3.83
CA GLY A 257 39.12 44.81 5.05
C GLY A 257 38.67 43.37 5.22
N ASN A 258 37.87 43.13 6.25
CA ASN A 258 37.37 41.80 6.55
C ASN A 258 36.27 41.41 5.56
N SER A 259 36.50 40.35 4.78
CA SER A 259 35.52 39.82 3.82
C SER A 259 34.80 38.62 4.43
N ASN A 260 33.51 38.76 4.74
CA ASN A 260 32.70 37.67 5.26
C ASN A 260 32.21 36.79 4.09
N LEU A 261 32.93 35.71 3.81
CA LEU A 261 32.56 34.76 2.75
C LEU A 261 31.72 33.65 3.36
N GLN A 262 30.47 33.57 2.93
CA GLN A 262 29.49 32.60 3.44
C GLN A 262 29.07 31.66 2.30
N ILE A 263 28.87 30.39 2.62
CA ILE A 263 28.15 29.47 1.74
C ILE A 263 26.67 29.84 1.86
N LEU A 264 26.11 30.32 0.75
CA LEU A 264 24.71 30.72 0.66
C LEU A 264 23.85 29.53 0.18
N GLU A 265 22.56 29.79 0.03
CA GLU A 265 21.62 28.83 -0.55
C GLU A 265 22.00 28.46 -1.99
N PRO A 266 21.60 27.27 -2.49
CA PRO A 266 21.79 26.93 -3.90
C PRO A 266 21.18 27.99 -4.83
N ILE A 267 21.99 28.49 -5.76
CA ILE A 267 21.56 29.43 -6.81
C ILE A 267 21.68 28.77 -8.20
N SER A 268 21.01 29.35 -9.19
CA SER A 268 21.14 28.93 -10.60
C SER A 268 22.57 29.16 -11.09
N ASP A 269 23.11 28.21 -11.86
CA ASP A 269 24.38 28.34 -12.58
C ASP A 269 24.22 28.90 -14.00
N GLY A 270 22.99 29.29 -14.38
CA GLY A 270 22.64 29.80 -15.71
C GLY A 270 22.47 28.74 -16.79
N VAL A 271 22.76 27.46 -16.51
CA VAL A 271 22.67 26.35 -17.48
C VAL A 271 21.61 25.33 -17.06
N ASN A 272 21.55 24.99 -15.78
CA ASN A 272 20.71 23.91 -15.24
C ASN A 272 19.39 24.43 -14.62
N GLY A 273 19.05 25.70 -14.89
CA GLY A 273 17.84 26.35 -14.40
C GLY A 273 17.88 26.72 -12.91
N THR A 274 16.78 27.27 -12.41
CA THR A 274 16.65 27.66 -11.00
C THR A 274 16.44 26.43 -10.10
N PRO A 275 17.23 26.27 -9.01
CA PRO A 275 17.01 25.21 -8.03
C PRO A 275 15.58 25.21 -7.48
N ARG A 276 14.96 24.03 -7.41
CA ARG A 276 13.66 23.84 -6.76
C ARG A 276 13.87 23.53 -5.29
N VAL A 277 13.18 24.27 -4.42
CA VAL A 277 13.22 24.10 -2.96
C VAL A 277 11.83 23.74 -2.42
N GLY A 278 11.79 23.01 -1.32
CA GLY A 278 10.56 22.52 -0.70
C GLY A 278 10.82 21.91 0.68
N ASN A 279 9.76 21.46 1.35
CA ASN A 279 9.82 20.82 2.68
C ASN A 279 10.06 19.30 2.63
N GLU A 280 10.05 18.69 1.45
CA GLU A 280 10.22 17.25 1.24
C GLU A 280 11.28 17.00 0.15
N THR A 281 12.17 16.03 0.37
CA THR A 281 13.09 15.56 -0.68
C THR A 281 12.40 14.52 -1.56
N ALA A 282 11.84 14.95 -2.70
CA ALA A 282 11.16 14.07 -3.65
C ALA A 282 11.69 14.20 -5.09
N PRO A 283 11.77 13.10 -5.86
CA PRO A 283 11.93 13.18 -7.31
C PRO A 283 10.65 13.71 -7.98
N ALA A 284 10.68 13.96 -9.28
CA ALA A 284 9.45 14.24 -10.03
C ALA A 284 8.47 13.05 -9.92
N TYR A 285 7.19 13.33 -9.70
CA TYR A 285 6.16 12.29 -9.51
C TYR A 285 4.81 12.67 -10.13
N VAL A 286 3.95 11.66 -10.29
CA VAL A 286 2.53 11.79 -10.58
C VAL A 286 1.74 11.03 -9.51
N ALA A 287 0.64 11.62 -9.03
CA ALA A 287 -0.21 10.98 -8.06
C ALA A 287 -1.18 9.99 -8.75
N VAL A 288 -1.25 8.77 -8.22
CA VAL A 288 -2.13 7.70 -8.70
C VAL A 288 -3.00 7.17 -7.56
N LYS A 289 -4.16 6.60 -7.88
CA LYS A 289 -5.02 5.92 -6.92
C LYS A 289 -4.66 4.45 -6.85
N TYR A 290 -4.51 3.94 -5.63
CA TYR A 290 -4.30 2.52 -5.37
C TYR A 290 -5.52 1.88 -4.72
N LYS A 291 -5.82 0.64 -5.12
CA LYS A 291 -6.72 -0.25 -4.40
C LYS A 291 -6.05 -1.57 -4.04
N VAL A 292 -6.39 -2.12 -2.88
CA VAL A 292 -5.96 -3.43 -2.40
C VAL A 292 -7.08 -4.43 -2.58
N ARG A 293 -6.73 -5.66 -3.00
CA ARG A 293 -7.68 -6.76 -3.07
C ARG A 293 -8.04 -7.27 -1.68
N VAL A 294 -9.32 -7.23 -1.34
CA VAL A 294 -9.88 -7.65 -0.05
C VAL A 294 -10.76 -8.89 -0.12
N GLN A 295 -11.20 -9.27 -1.33
CA GLN A 295 -12.03 -10.46 -1.59
C GLN A 295 -11.73 -11.08 -2.97
#